data_AF-A0A6T1JER9-F1
#
_entry.id   AF-A0A6T1JER9-F1
#
_cell.length_a   1.000
_cell.length_b   1.000
_cell.length_c   1.000
_cell.angle_alpha   90.00
_cell.angle_beta   90.00
_cell.angle_gamma   90.00
#
_symmetry.space_group_name_H-M   'P 1'
#
loop_
_entity.id
_entity.type
_entity.pdbx_description
1 polymer ?
#
loop_
_entity_poly.entity_id
_entity_poly.type
_entity_poly.pdbx_seq_one_letter_code
_entity_poly.pdbx_strand_id
1 'polypeptide(L)'
;EPLGLKTACRCAQAGSEGSNARWVWPPPQPRLLKDPCCRRQTWWQEGMKGWWGKGGGKYERINAQFSSMPATECIGFGRLEGWFSTPAFIADGRGWGYVQSDCFEGDLFFHLQRSPWLRGINFQKKDPVTFEVVEVNGRCEAVKLLVPSQVQEMEERNLKGGEPTDPNMPGPKDFVGQRVFGNVKCHHGLVARQNWGFVTSDAFSGQVFWHLSENPDMGDVEFDREDVVEFDVCLDENRGSQVRAKNMKFIQKNEVPLIGPPPISEKKRLKKEQWLKNWSVTPPPDWDCPFCAWNNFGRNKTCNNRNAPNCPGTRPPREEWPAVKNVPASLIEESDVQARKALTQQVFGAQAWGTNAPIPPSWQQGVHLLNAGMGTVPSEPSSVPALPALPALRAPGATAEATVMMCLGTFDDLFNNPAMLPGDPNIMHRVHSLVVEVNELLGEDRQAKHSFSMLLAKMPWFGANGLEVRYQPGKNLVAVSPASQSQQWQDQGRKRRLDEQGLV
;
A
#
# COMPACT_ATOMS: atom_id res chain seq x y z
N GLU A 1 62.98 -45.30 -13.43
CA GLU A 1 62.61 -44.25 -14.40
C GLU A 1 61.11 -44.32 -14.68
N PRO A 2 60.42 -43.21 -14.98
CA PRO A 2 60.38 -41.90 -14.30
C PRO A 2 58.92 -41.53 -13.89
N LEU A 3 58.50 -40.46 -13.19
CA LEU A 3 59.01 -39.21 -12.57
C LEU A 3 57.85 -38.72 -11.64
N GLY A 4 58.05 -38.20 -10.41
CA GLY A 4 58.43 -36.81 -10.06
C GLY A 4 57.16 -35.94 -9.81
N LEU A 5 56.97 -35.08 -8.80
CA LEU A 5 57.83 -34.41 -7.84
C LEU A 5 56.97 -33.91 -6.64
N LYS A 6 57.56 -33.95 -5.43
CA LYS A 6 57.14 -33.16 -4.25
C LYS A 6 58.20 -32.08 -4.02
N THR A 7 57.79 -30.85 -3.71
CA THR A 7 58.72 -29.82 -3.22
C THR A 7 58.09 -29.07 -2.05
N ALA A 8 58.82 -29.09 -0.94
CA ALA A 8 58.62 -28.27 0.25
C ALA A 8 59.39 -26.95 0.12
N CYS A 9 58.92 -25.90 0.78
CA CYS A 9 59.72 -24.69 1.03
C CYS A 9 59.85 -24.42 2.53
N ARG A 10 61.11 -24.28 2.95
CA ARG A 10 61.60 -23.93 4.29
C ARG A 10 61.69 -22.41 4.47
N CYS A 11 61.59 -22.00 5.73
CA CYS A 11 61.91 -20.69 6.28
C CYS A 11 63.34 -20.22 5.98
N ALA A 12 63.51 -18.91 5.89
CA ALA A 12 64.78 -18.22 6.15
C ALA A 12 64.53 -16.98 7.02
N GLN A 13 65.22 -16.92 8.15
CA GLN A 13 65.46 -15.72 8.95
C GLN A 13 66.67 -14.97 8.38
N ALA A 14 66.59 -13.65 8.33
CA ALA A 14 67.74 -12.75 8.45
C ALA A 14 67.22 -11.39 8.94
N GLY A 15 67.84 -10.86 9.99
CA GLY A 15 67.64 -9.48 10.45
C GLY A 15 68.93 -8.69 10.28
N SER A 16 68.80 -7.38 10.05
CA SER A 16 69.62 -6.31 10.66
C SER A 16 69.23 -4.93 10.12
N GLU A 17 68.94 -4.04 11.06
CA GLU A 17 69.33 -2.61 11.12
C GLU A 17 68.92 -1.61 10.02
N GLY A 18 68.05 -0.67 10.43
CA GLY A 18 68.42 0.74 10.51
C GLY A 18 68.38 1.58 9.22
N SER A 19 67.23 2.18 8.90
CA SER A 19 67.17 3.58 8.40
C SER A 19 65.73 4.10 8.36
N ASN A 20 65.54 5.27 8.95
CA ASN A 20 64.26 5.94 9.15
C ASN A 20 63.89 6.72 7.86
N ALA A 21 63.17 6.09 6.94
CA ALA A 21 62.65 6.73 5.73
C ALA A 21 61.13 6.96 5.88
N ARG A 22 60.76 8.23 6.06
CA ARG A 22 59.37 8.69 6.14
C ARG A 22 58.75 8.69 4.75
N TRP A 23 58.05 7.61 4.40
CA TRP A 23 57.25 7.55 3.17
C TRP A 23 55.98 8.38 3.32
N VAL A 24 55.93 9.51 2.61
CA VAL A 24 54.70 10.29 2.42
C VAL A 24 53.94 9.64 1.27
N TRP A 25 52.77 9.06 1.57
CA TRP A 25 51.83 8.57 0.57
C TRP A 25 51.17 9.76 -0.14
N PRO A 26 51.12 9.81 -1.48
CA PRO A 26 50.29 10.78 -2.18
C PRO A 26 48.80 10.42 -2.00
N PRO A 27 47.90 11.41 -1.92
CA PRO A 27 46.46 11.17 -1.82
C PRO A 27 45.93 10.52 -3.12
N PRO A 28 44.96 9.59 -3.03
CA PRO A 28 44.40 8.95 -4.19
C PRO A 28 43.58 9.95 -5.01
N GLN A 29 43.86 10.04 -6.31
CA GLN A 29 43.01 10.77 -7.25
C GLN A 29 41.72 9.98 -7.55
N PRO A 30 40.56 10.65 -7.69
CA PRO A 30 39.31 9.99 -7.99
C PRO A 30 39.33 9.49 -9.44
N ARG A 31 39.34 8.16 -9.62
CA ARG A 31 39.04 7.53 -10.91
C ARG A 31 37.54 7.60 -11.15
N LEU A 32 37.15 8.36 -12.17
CA LEU A 32 35.88 8.26 -12.86
C LEU A 32 35.67 6.81 -13.32
N LEU A 33 34.88 6.04 -12.58
CA LEU A 33 34.31 4.79 -13.06
C LEU A 33 33.21 5.14 -14.06
N LYS A 34 33.50 4.87 -15.34
CA LYS A 34 32.49 4.75 -16.38
C LYS A 34 31.86 3.37 -16.23
N ASP A 35 30.59 3.31 -15.85
CA ASP A 35 29.79 2.10 -15.87
C ASP A 35 29.55 1.66 -17.33
N PRO A 36 29.79 0.38 -17.68
CA PRO A 36 29.32 -0.20 -18.92
C PRO A 36 28.31 -1.32 -18.61
N CYS A 37 27.02 -1.01 -18.58
CA CYS A 37 26.00 -2.06 -18.58
C CYS A 37 24.66 -1.56 -19.14
N CYS A 38 24.50 -1.63 -20.46
CA CYS A 38 23.29 -2.12 -21.16
C CYS A 38 23.34 -1.75 -22.65
N ARG A 39 23.94 -2.63 -23.45
CA ARG A 39 23.71 -2.73 -24.89
C ARG A 39 23.15 -4.12 -25.18
N ARG A 40 21.83 -4.25 -25.26
CA ARG A 40 21.15 -5.32 -26.01
C ARG A 40 19.91 -4.74 -26.66
N GLN A 41 20.07 -4.41 -27.94
CA GLN A 41 18.99 -4.25 -28.89
C GLN A 41 18.56 -5.65 -29.39
N THR A 42 17.24 -5.85 -29.34
CA THR A 42 16.37 -6.52 -30.33
C THR A 42 16.60 -8.00 -30.67
N TRP A 43 15.59 -8.56 -31.35
CA TRP A 43 15.31 -9.98 -31.65
C TRP A 43 14.44 -10.69 -30.60
N TRP A 44 13.12 -10.63 -30.80
CA TRP A 44 12.16 -11.75 -30.87
C TRP A 44 10.76 -11.17 -31.15
N GLN A 45 10.45 -10.94 -32.43
CA GLN A 45 9.10 -11.12 -32.96
C GLN A 45 9.15 -12.41 -33.77
N GLU A 46 8.34 -13.40 -33.39
CA GLU A 46 7.54 -14.26 -34.25
C GLU A 46 7.16 -15.54 -33.49
N GLY A 47 5.86 -15.85 -33.48
CA GLY A 47 5.36 -17.18 -33.15
C GLY A 47 4.58 -17.30 -31.86
N MET A 48 3.33 -16.81 -31.84
CA MET A 48 2.20 -17.53 -31.22
C MET A 48 0.87 -16.92 -31.68
N LYS A 49 0.44 -17.32 -32.88
CA LYS A 49 -0.96 -17.27 -33.30
C LYS A 49 -1.58 -18.63 -32.96
N GLY A 50 -2.61 -18.64 -32.14
CA GLY A 50 -3.60 -19.72 -32.12
C GLY A 50 -3.87 -20.36 -30.78
N TRP A 51 -4.75 -19.77 -29.97
CA TRP A 51 -5.83 -20.52 -29.31
C TRP A 51 -6.91 -19.57 -28.76
N TRP A 52 -8.00 -19.41 -29.50
CA TRP A 52 -9.21 -18.76 -28.98
C TRP A 52 -10.16 -19.83 -28.44
N GLY A 53 -10.04 -20.13 -27.15
CA GLY A 53 -11.06 -20.86 -26.41
C GLY A 53 -12.14 -19.89 -25.93
N LYS A 54 -13.34 -19.98 -26.52
CA LYS A 54 -14.56 -19.29 -26.04
C LYS A 54 -14.94 -19.84 -24.66
N GLY A 55 -14.53 -19.14 -23.60
CA GLY A 55 -14.99 -19.37 -22.23
C GLY A 55 -15.45 -18.05 -21.62
N GLY A 56 -16.72 -17.97 -21.21
CA GLY A 56 -17.36 -16.77 -20.68
C GLY A 56 -16.59 -16.18 -19.49
N GLY A 57 -16.08 -14.96 -19.68
CA GLY A 57 -15.30 -14.22 -18.71
C GLY A 57 -16.09 -13.90 -17.44
N LYS A 58 -15.79 -14.63 -16.35
CA LYS A 58 -15.75 -13.99 -15.05
C LYS A 58 -14.56 -13.03 -15.10
N TYR A 59 -14.82 -11.73 -14.99
CA TYR A 59 -13.76 -10.73 -14.86
C TYR A 59 -12.80 -11.17 -13.75
N GLU A 60 -11.62 -11.62 -14.17
CA GLU A 60 -10.45 -11.70 -13.33
C GLU A 60 -10.23 -10.26 -12.86
N ARG A 61 -10.50 -9.99 -11.58
CA ARG A 61 -10.21 -8.69 -10.99
C ARG A 61 -8.70 -8.54 -11.04
N ILE A 62 -8.20 -7.88 -12.08
CA ILE A 62 -6.81 -7.45 -12.13
C ILE A 62 -6.69 -6.40 -11.03
N ASN A 63 -5.93 -6.74 -9.99
CA ASN A 63 -5.58 -5.82 -8.90
C ASN A 63 -4.89 -4.59 -9.52
N ALA A 64 -5.36 -3.38 -9.15
CA ALA A 64 -4.75 -2.09 -9.51
C ALA A 64 -4.76 -1.68 -11.00
N GLN A 65 -5.91 -1.70 -11.69
CA GLN A 65 -6.00 -1.38 -13.14
C GLN A 65 -6.67 -0.07 -13.56
N PHE A 66 -6.94 0.90 -12.68
CA PHE A 66 -7.66 2.12 -13.10
C PHE A 66 -7.01 3.45 -12.72
N SER A 67 -5.68 3.57 -12.90
CA SER A 67 -4.98 4.86 -12.85
C SER A 67 -3.96 5.07 -13.96
N SER A 68 -3.42 6.29 -13.99
CA SER A 68 -2.31 6.69 -14.86
C SER A 68 -0.96 6.06 -14.51
N MET A 69 -0.80 5.43 -13.33
CA MET A 69 0.45 4.82 -12.90
C MET A 69 0.17 3.48 -12.22
N PRO A 70 0.29 2.36 -12.95
CA PRO A 70 0.10 1.03 -12.38
C PRO A 70 1.25 0.67 -11.42
N ALA A 71 0.97 -0.17 -10.42
CA ALA A 71 1.98 -0.62 -9.45
C ALA A 71 3.19 -1.32 -10.10
N THR A 72 3.06 -1.79 -11.34
CA THR A 72 4.18 -2.34 -12.15
C THR A 72 5.27 -1.31 -12.41
N GLU A 73 4.93 -0.02 -12.49
CA GLU A 73 5.93 1.05 -12.66
C GLU A 73 6.71 1.31 -11.38
N CYS A 74 6.24 0.87 -10.22
CA CYS A 74 6.94 1.08 -8.95
C CYS A 74 7.91 -0.07 -8.60
N ILE A 75 8.04 -1.09 -9.47
CA ILE A 75 8.96 -2.21 -9.25
C ILE A 75 10.41 -1.69 -9.26
N GLY A 76 11.15 -1.97 -8.19
CA GLY A 76 12.56 -1.58 -8.07
C GLY A 76 12.83 -0.12 -7.68
N PHE A 77 11.79 0.67 -7.40
CA PHE A 77 11.93 2.06 -6.92
C PHE A 77 12.43 2.18 -5.47
N GLY A 78 12.72 1.06 -4.81
CA GLY A 78 13.12 1.00 -3.40
C GLY A 78 11.91 0.93 -2.47
N ARG A 79 12.02 1.54 -1.30
CA ARG A 79 10.93 1.61 -0.32
C ARG A 79 9.95 2.71 -0.68
N LEU A 80 8.68 2.35 -0.70
CA LEU A 80 7.55 3.26 -0.86
C LEU A 80 6.83 3.39 0.47
N GLU A 81 6.18 4.53 0.65
CA GLU A 81 5.27 4.78 1.75
C GLU A 81 3.83 4.50 1.33
N GLY A 82 3.01 4.07 2.28
CA GLY A 82 1.60 3.83 2.06
C GLY A 82 0.88 3.55 3.36
N TRP A 83 -0.30 2.94 3.25
CA TRP A 83 -1.12 2.57 4.40
C TRP A 83 -1.82 1.23 4.22
N PHE A 84 -2.12 0.57 5.33
CA PHE A 84 -2.84 -0.70 5.30
C PHE A 84 -4.30 -0.51 4.85
N SER A 85 -4.73 -1.31 3.88
CA SER A 85 -6.14 -1.42 3.46
C SER A 85 -6.84 -2.54 4.24
N THR A 86 -6.10 -3.59 4.59
CA THR A 86 -6.56 -4.72 5.42
C THR A 86 -5.97 -4.61 6.83
N PRO A 87 -6.77 -4.59 7.91
CA PRO A 87 -6.25 -4.55 9.29
C PRO A 87 -5.62 -5.89 9.72
N ALA A 88 -4.74 -5.84 10.72
CA ALA A 88 -3.92 -6.97 11.19
C ALA A 88 -4.72 -8.22 11.48
N PHE A 89 -5.81 -8.14 12.25
CA PHE A 89 -6.59 -9.32 12.62
C PHE A 89 -7.17 -10.09 11.42
N ILE A 90 -7.46 -9.42 10.30
CA ILE A 90 -7.90 -10.08 9.06
C ILE A 90 -6.69 -10.68 8.34
N ALA A 91 -5.59 -9.93 8.31
CA ALA A 91 -4.36 -10.37 7.65
C ALA A 91 -3.75 -11.61 8.33
N ASP A 92 -3.70 -11.64 9.67
CA ASP A 92 -3.21 -12.78 10.46
C ASP A 92 -4.07 -14.01 10.28
N GLY A 93 -5.40 -13.85 10.29
CA GLY A 93 -6.33 -14.96 10.06
C GLY A 93 -6.27 -15.54 8.64
N ARG A 94 -5.84 -14.75 7.64
CA ARG A 94 -5.75 -15.18 6.23
C ARG A 94 -4.32 -15.49 5.77
N GLY A 95 -3.31 -15.01 6.48
CA GLY A 95 -1.91 -15.02 6.06
C GLY A 95 -1.51 -13.90 5.08
N TRP A 96 -2.44 -13.04 4.66
CA TRP A 96 -2.24 -12.03 3.62
C TRP A 96 -3.19 -10.83 3.76
N GLY A 97 -2.83 -9.70 3.16
CA GLY A 97 -3.62 -8.47 3.17
C GLY A 97 -3.36 -7.58 1.96
N TYR A 98 -3.81 -6.33 2.06
CA TYR A 98 -3.62 -5.30 1.04
C TYR A 98 -3.10 -4.00 1.65
N VAL A 99 -2.24 -3.30 0.92
CA VAL A 99 -1.76 -1.93 1.19
C VAL A 99 -2.11 -1.00 0.03
N GLN A 100 -2.18 0.29 0.30
CA GLN A 100 -2.36 1.36 -0.69
C GLN A 100 -1.21 2.34 -0.55
N SER A 101 -0.91 3.10 -1.60
CA SER A 101 0.12 4.13 -1.61
C SER A 101 -0.36 5.32 -2.45
N ASP A 102 0.25 6.48 -2.26
CA ASP A 102 0.05 7.60 -3.19
C ASP A 102 0.86 7.43 -4.50
N CYS A 103 1.82 6.50 -4.54
CA CYS A 103 2.66 6.25 -5.72
C CYS A 103 1.98 5.43 -6.82
N PHE A 104 0.90 4.72 -6.51
CA PHE A 104 0.11 3.93 -7.46
C PHE A 104 -1.33 3.87 -6.98
N GLU A 105 -2.30 3.61 -7.87
CA GLU A 105 -3.70 3.51 -7.44
C GLU A 105 -4.11 2.05 -7.21
N GLY A 106 -5.01 1.86 -6.26
CA GLY A 106 -5.59 0.56 -5.95
C GLY A 106 -4.88 -0.15 -4.81
N ASP A 107 -5.34 -1.38 -4.56
CA ASP A 107 -4.83 -2.23 -3.49
C ASP A 107 -3.69 -3.13 -4.01
N LEU A 108 -2.53 -3.06 -3.36
CA LEU A 108 -1.40 -3.93 -3.60
C LEU A 108 -1.39 -5.07 -2.59
N PHE A 109 -1.31 -6.31 -3.09
CA PHE A 109 -1.35 -7.53 -2.29
C PHE A 109 -0.05 -7.72 -1.50
N PHE A 110 -0.15 -8.21 -0.25
CA PHE A 110 1.03 -8.65 0.51
C PHE A 110 0.76 -9.96 1.24
N HIS A 111 1.83 -10.73 1.47
CA HIS A 111 1.79 -11.98 2.24
C HIS A 111 2.63 -11.85 3.52
N LEU A 112 2.08 -12.26 4.67
CA LEU A 112 2.80 -12.28 5.96
C LEU A 112 4.02 -13.22 5.99
N GLN A 113 4.17 -14.11 5.00
CA GLN A 113 5.37 -14.94 4.85
C GLN A 113 6.53 -14.15 4.27
N ARG A 114 6.27 -13.20 3.36
CA ARG A 114 7.28 -12.33 2.75
C ARG A 114 7.54 -11.05 3.55
N SER A 115 6.68 -10.77 4.54
CA SER A 115 6.82 -9.66 5.48
C SER A 115 6.74 -10.17 6.92
N PRO A 116 7.75 -10.96 7.35
CA PRO A 116 7.72 -11.63 8.64
C PRO A 116 7.81 -10.67 9.82
N TRP A 117 8.18 -9.41 9.59
CA TRP A 117 8.21 -8.34 10.59
C TRP A 117 6.82 -7.90 11.04
N LEU A 118 5.79 -8.08 10.20
CA LEU A 118 4.41 -7.70 10.53
C LEU A 118 3.69 -8.72 11.43
N ARG A 119 4.24 -9.92 11.62
CA ARG A 119 3.58 -10.96 12.41
C ARG A 119 3.51 -10.54 13.88
N GLY A 120 2.31 -10.56 14.45
CA GLY A 120 2.08 -10.14 15.83
C GLY A 120 2.02 -8.62 16.03
N ILE A 121 2.19 -7.81 14.97
CA ILE A 121 1.94 -6.36 15.07
C ILE A 121 0.45 -6.10 14.86
N ASN A 122 -0.14 -5.36 15.79
CA ASN A 122 -1.51 -4.87 15.65
C ASN A 122 -1.58 -3.55 14.86
N PHE A 123 -1.58 -3.64 13.52
CA PHE A 123 -1.85 -2.51 12.64
C PHE A 123 -3.34 -2.42 12.25
N GLN A 124 -3.85 -1.19 12.11
CA GLN A 124 -5.21 -0.87 11.69
C GLN A 124 -5.27 -0.42 10.24
N LYS A 125 -6.50 -0.33 9.70
CA LYS A 125 -6.71 0.24 8.38
C LYS A 125 -6.33 1.72 8.41
N LYS A 126 -5.61 2.17 7.38
CA LYS A 126 -5.00 3.50 7.23
C LYS A 126 -3.75 3.75 8.09
N ASP A 127 -3.28 2.77 8.84
CA ASP A 127 -2.00 2.93 9.53
C ASP A 127 -0.86 3.00 8.51
N PRO A 128 0.12 3.89 8.72
CA PRO A 128 1.25 4.06 7.81
C PRO A 128 2.13 2.81 7.76
N VAL A 129 2.68 2.52 6.59
CA VAL A 129 3.58 1.39 6.35
C VAL A 129 4.56 1.73 5.23
N THR A 130 5.78 1.24 5.35
CA THR A 130 6.77 1.27 4.26
C THR A 130 6.96 -0.12 3.68
N PHE A 131 7.16 -0.23 2.37
CA PHE A 131 7.30 -1.52 1.69
C PHE A 131 8.05 -1.41 0.37
N GLU A 132 8.53 -2.53 -0.14
CA GLU A 132 9.09 -2.63 -1.49
C GLU A 132 8.07 -3.31 -2.42
N VAL A 133 8.02 -2.89 -3.68
CA VAL A 133 7.16 -3.51 -4.71
C VAL A 133 8.00 -4.47 -5.55
N VAL A 134 7.54 -5.73 -5.63
CA VAL A 134 8.19 -6.78 -6.41
C VAL A 134 7.15 -7.53 -7.26
N GLU A 135 7.60 -8.11 -8.36
CA GLU A 135 6.77 -8.99 -9.18
C GLU A 135 6.99 -10.46 -8.80
N VAL A 136 5.92 -11.15 -8.43
CA VAL A 136 5.94 -12.59 -8.10
C VAL A 136 4.89 -13.28 -8.96
N ASN A 137 5.35 -14.19 -9.83
CA ASN A 137 4.49 -14.94 -10.74
C ASN A 137 3.58 -14.05 -11.62
N GLY A 138 4.12 -12.95 -12.15
CA GLY A 138 3.36 -12.03 -13.01
C GLY A 138 2.39 -11.12 -12.27
N ARG A 139 2.47 -11.02 -10.94
CA ARG A 139 1.63 -10.14 -10.11
C ARG A 139 2.49 -9.27 -9.20
N CYS A 140 2.15 -7.99 -9.10
CA CYS A 140 2.81 -7.09 -8.16
C CYS A 140 2.39 -7.41 -6.72
N GLU A 141 3.37 -7.47 -5.83
CA GLU A 141 3.17 -7.65 -4.40
C GLU A 141 4.02 -6.67 -3.59
N ALA A 142 3.50 -6.25 -2.44
CA ALA A 142 4.28 -5.55 -1.43
C ALA A 142 5.02 -6.57 -0.55
N VAL A 143 6.32 -6.36 -0.38
CA VAL A 143 7.21 -7.18 0.45
C VAL A 143 7.99 -6.32 1.43
N LYS A 144 8.59 -6.98 2.45
CA LYS A 144 9.36 -6.32 3.51
C LYS A 144 8.61 -5.14 4.17
N LEU A 145 7.31 -5.33 4.39
CA LEU A 145 6.48 -4.30 5.02
C LEU A 145 7.01 -4.02 6.44
N LEU A 146 7.18 -2.74 6.78
CA LEU A 146 7.54 -2.26 8.12
C LEU A 146 6.63 -1.11 8.54
N VAL A 147 6.17 -1.13 9.79
CA VAL A 147 5.54 0.04 10.43
C VAL A 147 6.59 1.09 10.80
N PRO A 148 6.23 2.38 10.98
CA PRO A 148 7.21 3.44 11.23
C PRO A 148 8.17 3.18 12.39
N SER A 149 7.71 2.58 13.49
CA SER A 149 8.58 2.21 14.62
C SER A 149 9.67 1.22 14.21
N GLN A 150 9.34 0.25 13.37
CA GLN A 150 10.30 -0.73 12.86
C GLN A 150 11.26 -0.15 11.83
N VAL A 151 10.81 0.86 11.06
CA VAL A 151 11.70 1.60 10.14
C VAL A 151 12.78 2.31 10.96
N GLN A 152 12.37 3.01 12.02
CA GLN A 152 13.30 3.68 12.92
C GLN A 152 14.28 2.68 13.56
N GLU A 153 13.79 1.56 14.09
CA GLU A 153 14.65 0.50 14.65
C GLU A 153 15.64 -0.07 13.61
N MET A 154 15.22 -0.21 12.36
CA MET A 154 16.07 -0.71 11.27
C MET A 154 17.12 0.33 10.86
N GLU A 155 16.76 1.60 10.78
CA GLU A 155 17.68 2.71 10.47
C GLU A 155 18.70 2.90 11.58
N GLU A 156 18.27 2.87 12.84
CA GLU A 156 19.17 2.91 13.99
C GLU A 156 20.12 1.72 14.01
N ARG A 157 19.64 0.54 13.60
CA ARG A 157 20.48 -0.66 13.42
C ARG A 157 21.49 -0.49 12.27
N ASN A 158 21.06 0.05 11.13
CA ASN A 158 21.92 0.27 9.97
C ASN A 158 23.00 1.33 10.24
N LEU A 159 22.65 2.43 10.91
CA LEU A 159 23.58 3.49 11.31
C LEU A 159 24.66 3.00 12.26
N LYS A 160 24.33 2.02 13.11
CA LYS A 160 25.28 1.39 14.04
C LYS A 160 26.19 0.33 13.38
N GLY A 161 26.05 0.08 12.06
CA GLY A 161 27.01 -0.71 11.29
C GLY A 161 27.03 -2.22 11.59
N GLY A 162 25.97 -2.75 12.20
CA GLY A 162 25.88 -4.15 12.62
C GLY A 162 24.68 -4.36 13.53
N GLU A 163 24.37 -5.62 13.88
CA GLU A 163 23.47 -5.93 14.99
C GLU A 163 23.86 -5.04 16.18
N PRO A 164 22.92 -4.37 16.88
CA PRO A 164 23.27 -3.42 17.93
C PRO A 164 23.89 -4.19 19.10
N THR A 165 25.19 -4.45 19.00
CA THR A 165 26.04 -4.78 20.13
C THR A 165 26.12 -3.51 20.92
N ASP A 166 25.33 -3.41 21.99
CA ASP A 166 25.63 -2.45 23.05
C ASP A 166 27.11 -2.66 23.40
N PRO A 167 28.00 -1.67 23.19
CA PRO A 167 29.43 -1.84 23.40
C PRO A 167 29.76 -2.17 24.87
N ASN A 168 28.81 -1.95 25.79
CA ASN A 168 28.96 -2.33 27.20
C ASN A 168 28.47 -3.75 27.50
N MET A 169 27.75 -4.40 26.59
CA MET A 169 27.21 -5.73 26.84
C MET A 169 28.22 -6.79 26.40
N PRO A 170 28.62 -7.71 27.30
CA PRO A 170 29.59 -8.76 27.01
C PRO A 170 29.17 -9.62 25.81
N GLY A 171 30.15 -10.24 25.16
CA GLY A 171 29.88 -11.10 24.00
C GLY A 171 29.40 -12.48 24.43
N PRO A 172 28.81 -13.28 23.54
CA PRO A 172 28.34 -14.63 23.88
C PRO A 172 29.47 -15.55 24.36
N LYS A 173 30.73 -15.27 23.96
CA LYS A 173 31.91 -16.02 24.38
C LYS A 173 32.21 -15.92 25.87
N ASP A 174 31.82 -14.81 26.50
CA ASP A 174 32.08 -14.56 27.92
C ASP A 174 31.15 -15.38 28.83
N PHE A 175 30.09 -15.98 28.25
CA PHE A 175 29.12 -16.82 28.95
C PHE A 175 29.30 -18.32 28.68
N VAL A 176 30.37 -18.72 27.99
CA VAL A 176 30.62 -20.15 27.71
C VAL A 176 30.70 -20.93 29.03
N GLY A 177 29.92 -21.99 29.13
CA GLY A 177 29.76 -22.83 30.31
C GLY A 177 28.66 -22.34 31.29
N GLN A 178 28.00 -21.22 30.99
CA GLN A 178 26.91 -20.69 31.81
C GLN A 178 25.55 -21.01 31.20
N ARG A 179 24.56 -21.19 32.07
CA ARG A 179 23.15 -21.32 31.71
C ARG A 179 22.48 -19.95 31.76
N VAL A 180 21.81 -19.58 30.69
CA VAL A 180 21.19 -18.25 30.55
C VAL A 180 19.75 -18.37 30.05
N PHE A 181 18.98 -17.31 30.27
CA PHE A 181 17.66 -17.12 29.68
C PHE A 181 17.74 -16.26 28.44
N GLY A 182 16.85 -16.50 27.49
CA GLY A 182 16.78 -15.72 26.27
C GLY A 182 15.51 -15.95 25.48
N ASN A 183 15.48 -15.41 24.27
CA ASN A 183 14.32 -15.38 23.40
C ASN A 183 14.65 -15.99 22.03
N VAL A 184 13.75 -16.83 21.51
CA VAL A 184 13.94 -17.48 20.21
C VAL A 184 13.67 -16.49 19.07
N LYS A 185 14.58 -16.39 18.09
CA LYS A 185 14.41 -15.48 16.93
C LYS A 185 13.80 -16.15 15.69
N CYS A 186 13.70 -17.47 15.71
CA CYS A 186 13.13 -18.29 14.63
C CYS A 186 11.75 -18.84 15.02
N HIS A 187 10.89 -19.06 14.03
CA HIS A 187 9.58 -19.70 14.23
C HIS A 187 9.73 -21.23 14.16
N HIS A 188 9.02 -22.01 14.99
CA HIS A 188 9.17 -23.48 15.05
C HIS A 188 9.12 -24.15 13.67
N GLY A 189 8.13 -23.79 12.83
CA GLY A 189 8.00 -24.39 11.49
C GLY A 189 9.18 -24.15 10.54
N LEU A 190 10.00 -23.12 10.76
CA LEU A 190 11.26 -22.94 10.01
C LEU A 190 12.33 -23.88 10.55
N VAL A 191 12.46 -23.95 11.88
CA VAL A 191 13.41 -24.83 12.58
C VAL A 191 13.11 -26.29 12.27
N ALA A 192 11.85 -26.71 12.25
CA ALA A 192 11.45 -28.09 11.90
C ALA A 192 11.86 -28.50 10.48
N ARG A 193 12.03 -27.54 9.56
CA ARG A 193 12.49 -27.81 8.18
C ARG A 193 13.99 -27.77 8.03
N GLN A 194 14.65 -26.85 8.74
CA GLN A 194 16.08 -26.58 8.60
C GLN A 194 16.93 -27.29 9.66
N ASN A 195 16.32 -27.80 10.73
CA ASN A 195 16.92 -28.37 11.93
C ASN A 195 17.84 -27.43 12.72
N TRP A 196 17.74 -26.11 12.52
CA TRP A 196 18.52 -25.12 13.26
C TRP A 196 17.77 -23.78 13.41
N GLY A 197 18.24 -22.97 14.35
CA GLY A 197 17.70 -21.63 14.60
C GLY A 197 18.70 -20.71 15.30
N PHE A 198 18.20 -19.54 15.71
CA PHE A 198 18.93 -18.54 16.49
C PHE A 198 18.18 -18.18 17.77
N VAL A 199 18.93 -17.88 18.82
CA VAL A 199 18.44 -17.40 20.11
C VAL A 199 19.25 -16.17 20.54
N THR A 200 18.63 -15.23 21.23
CA THR A 200 19.31 -14.07 21.85
C THR A 200 19.11 -14.11 23.35
N SER A 201 19.98 -13.46 24.12
CA SER A 201 19.83 -13.31 25.57
C SER A 201 20.03 -11.85 25.95
N ASP A 202 19.41 -11.39 27.02
CA ASP A 202 19.69 -10.07 27.59
C ASP A 202 21.05 -10.03 28.33
N ALA A 203 21.65 -11.20 28.58
CA ALA A 203 22.94 -11.30 29.27
C ALA A 203 24.13 -10.94 28.37
N PHE A 204 24.01 -11.11 27.05
CA PHE A 204 25.08 -10.87 26.09
C PHE A 204 24.55 -10.27 24.80
N SER A 205 25.45 -9.62 24.05
CA SER A 205 25.10 -9.04 22.76
C SER A 205 25.15 -10.07 21.61
N GLY A 206 24.25 -9.92 20.64
CA GLY A 206 24.20 -10.75 19.43
C GLY A 206 23.39 -12.04 19.56
N GLN A 207 23.49 -12.90 18.53
CA GLN A 207 22.72 -14.14 18.43
C GLN A 207 23.60 -15.38 18.56
N VAL A 208 23.05 -16.41 19.18
CA VAL A 208 23.68 -17.72 19.32
C VAL A 208 22.96 -18.73 18.43
N PHE A 209 23.74 -19.48 17.67
CA PHE A 209 23.26 -20.55 16.80
C PHE A 209 22.90 -21.79 17.62
N TRP A 210 21.85 -22.51 17.24
CA TRP A 210 21.51 -23.80 17.84
C TRP A 210 20.99 -24.79 16.81
N HIS A 211 21.19 -26.08 17.08
CA HIS A 211 20.77 -27.17 16.20
C HIS A 211 19.81 -28.11 16.94
N LEU A 212 18.81 -28.64 16.24
CA LEU A 212 17.76 -29.49 16.83
C LEU A 212 18.34 -30.82 17.36
N SER A 213 19.34 -31.37 16.69
CA SER A 213 20.03 -32.60 17.14
C SER A 213 20.78 -32.42 18.47
N GLU A 214 21.16 -31.20 18.83
CA GLU A 214 21.84 -30.87 20.10
C GLU A 214 20.83 -30.46 21.17
N ASN A 215 19.55 -30.31 20.81
CA ASN A 215 18.48 -29.78 21.64
C ASN A 215 17.17 -30.57 21.41
N PRO A 216 17.15 -31.88 21.74
CA PRO A 216 15.99 -32.74 21.47
C PRO A 216 14.72 -32.28 22.19
N ASP A 217 14.84 -31.64 23.34
CA ASP A 217 13.72 -31.10 24.13
C ASP A 217 12.94 -30.00 23.39
N MET A 218 13.53 -29.38 22.36
CA MET A 218 12.85 -28.39 21.50
C MET A 218 12.18 -29.03 20.28
N GLY A 219 12.37 -30.33 20.03
CA GLY A 219 11.87 -31.05 18.86
C GLY A 219 10.35 -31.10 18.77
N ASP A 220 9.70 -31.34 19.90
CA ASP A 220 8.25 -31.53 19.99
C ASP A 220 7.51 -30.28 20.52
N VAL A 221 8.24 -29.19 20.78
CA VAL A 221 7.67 -27.97 21.36
C VAL A 221 7.31 -26.99 20.26
N GLU A 222 6.05 -26.57 20.23
CA GLU A 222 5.59 -25.48 19.37
C GLU A 222 5.89 -24.13 20.03
N PHE A 223 6.91 -23.44 19.53
CA PHE A 223 7.31 -22.11 19.98
C PHE A 223 7.16 -21.04 18.89
N ASP A 224 6.86 -19.83 19.31
CA ASP A 224 6.80 -18.63 18.49
C ASP A 224 8.08 -17.80 18.64
N ARG A 225 8.19 -16.73 17.84
CA ARG A 225 9.28 -15.76 18.02
C ARG A 225 9.11 -15.04 19.33
N GLU A 226 10.23 -14.73 19.95
CA GLU A 226 10.34 -14.07 21.24
C GLU A 226 9.92 -14.94 22.45
N ASP A 227 9.56 -16.21 22.26
CA ASP A 227 9.31 -17.14 23.36
C ASP A 227 10.56 -17.33 24.23
N VAL A 228 10.34 -17.45 25.54
CA VAL A 228 11.41 -17.52 26.54
C VAL A 228 11.93 -18.94 26.65
N VAL A 229 13.24 -19.07 26.49
CA VAL A 229 13.98 -20.33 26.58
C VAL A 229 15.15 -20.17 27.54
N GLU A 230 15.55 -21.28 28.16
CA GLU A 230 16.76 -21.39 28.96
C GLU A 230 17.73 -22.31 28.25
N PHE A 231 19.02 -21.96 28.20
CA PHE A 231 20.01 -22.74 27.46
C PHE A 231 21.43 -22.58 28.00
N ASP A 232 22.27 -23.58 27.74
CA ASP A 232 23.70 -23.52 28.06
C ASP A 232 24.46 -22.95 26.86
N VAL A 233 25.30 -21.95 27.13
CA VAL A 233 26.18 -21.37 26.12
C VAL A 233 27.45 -22.22 26.03
N CYS A 234 27.76 -22.77 24.87
CA CYS A 234 28.88 -23.70 24.66
C CYS A 234 29.73 -23.27 23.46
N LEU A 235 31.02 -23.62 23.45
CA LEU A 235 31.85 -23.51 22.24
C LEU A 235 31.59 -24.70 21.31
N ASP A 236 31.56 -24.44 20.01
CA ASP A 236 31.53 -25.49 18.99
C ASP A 236 32.91 -26.15 18.88
N GLU A 237 33.03 -27.41 19.30
CA GLU A 237 34.27 -28.18 19.23
C GLU A 237 34.78 -28.32 17.79
N ASN A 238 33.88 -28.38 16.80
CA ASN A 238 34.25 -28.57 15.40
C ASN A 238 34.79 -27.29 14.76
N ARG A 239 34.36 -26.12 15.25
CA ARG A 239 34.69 -24.81 14.66
C ARG A 239 35.52 -23.93 15.58
N GLY A 240 35.83 -24.38 16.80
CA GLY A 240 36.76 -23.84 17.78
C GLY A 240 36.44 -22.46 18.37
N SER A 241 35.78 -21.59 17.61
CA SER A 241 35.56 -20.19 17.98
C SER A 241 34.10 -19.75 17.89
N GLN A 242 33.21 -20.60 17.38
CA GLN A 242 31.78 -20.28 17.28
C GLN A 242 31.06 -20.70 18.55
N VAL A 243 30.18 -19.83 19.05
CA VAL A 243 29.36 -20.09 20.24
C VAL A 243 28.02 -20.70 19.79
N ARG A 244 27.55 -21.70 20.54
CA ARG A 244 26.30 -22.42 20.31
C ARG A 244 25.46 -22.52 21.58
N ALA A 245 24.16 -22.65 21.42
CA ALA A 245 23.25 -22.97 22.51
C ALA A 245 22.94 -24.46 22.52
N LYS A 246 23.17 -25.10 23.66
CA LYS A 246 22.91 -26.52 23.94
C LYS A 246 21.93 -26.67 25.10
N ASN A 247 21.34 -27.85 25.22
CA ASN A 247 20.37 -28.20 26.27
C ASN A 247 19.25 -27.15 26.41
N MET A 248 18.79 -26.60 25.28
CA MET A 248 17.72 -25.60 25.25
C MET A 248 16.43 -26.20 25.82
N LYS A 249 15.78 -25.44 26.71
CA LYS A 249 14.52 -25.80 27.34
C LYS A 249 13.53 -24.64 27.17
N PHE A 250 12.33 -24.97 26.70
CA PHE A 250 11.24 -24.03 26.66
C PHE A 250 10.74 -23.70 28.07
N ILE A 251 10.67 -22.41 28.39
CA ILE A 251 10.26 -21.94 29.72
C ILE A 251 8.84 -21.38 29.67
N GLN A 252 8.61 -20.40 28.79
CA GLN A 252 7.36 -19.68 28.76
C GLN A 252 7.05 -19.17 27.36
N LYS A 253 5.79 -19.34 26.94
CA LYS A 253 5.28 -18.70 25.74
C LYS A 253 5.23 -17.19 25.97
N ASN A 254 5.85 -16.41 25.11
CA ASN A 254 5.71 -14.98 25.14
C ASN A 254 4.31 -14.66 24.63
N GLU A 255 3.38 -14.49 25.58
CA GLU A 255 2.05 -13.99 25.29
C GLU A 255 2.19 -12.52 24.87
N VAL A 256 2.58 -12.30 23.62
CA VAL A 256 2.35 -11.02 22.96
C VAL A 256 0.86 -10.78 23.14
N PRO A 257 0.44 -9.74 23.86
CA PRO A 257 -0.96 -9.48 24.08
C PRO A 257 -1.61 -9.46 22.71
N LEU A 258 -2.40 -10.49 22.42
CA LEU A 258 -3.21 -10.54 21.21
C LEU A 258 -4.21 -9.42 21.41
N ILE A 259 -3.84 -8.20 21.00
CA ILE A 259 -4.77 -7.11 20.83
C ILE A 259 -5.55 -7.49 19.58
N GLY A 260 -6.43 -8.47 19.74
CA GLY A 260 -7.40 -8.83 18.74
C GLY A 260 -8.24 -7.62 18.38
N PRO A 261 -9.10 -7.73 17.36
CA PRO A 261 -10.05 -6.67 17.08
C PRO A 261 -10.77 -6.35 18.38
N PRO A 262 -10.90 -5.06 18.76
CA PRO A 262 -11.56 -4.70 20.00
C PRO A 262 -12.88 -5.47 20.07
N PRO A 263 -13.19 -6.13 21.20
CA PRO A 263 -14.36 -6.99 21.30
C PRO A 263 -15.54 -6.23 20.72
N ILE A 264 -16.20 -6.82 19.72
CA ILE A 264 -17.36 -6.21 19.07
C ILE A 264 -18.29 -5.76 20.19
N SER A 265 -18.60 -4.46 20.23
CA SER A 265 -19.41 -3.90 21.30
C SER A 265 -20.65 -4.77 21.53
N GLU A 266 -21.02 -4.97 22.79
CA GLU A 266 -22.09 -5.91 23.14
C GLU A 266 -23.38 -5.63 22.37
N LYS A 267 -23.67 -4.34 22.11
CA LYS A 267 -24.78 -3.90 21.26
C LYS A 267 -24.69 -4.38 19.81
N LYS A 268 -23.49 -4.36 19.20
CA LYS A 268 -23.26 -4.86 17.85
C LYS A 268 -23.26 -6.39 17.80
N ARG A 269 -22.84 -7.07 18.88
CA ARG A 269 -22.98 -8.52 19.05
C ARG A 269 -24.46 -8.91 19.11
N LEU A 270 -25.25 -8.27 19.97
CA LEU A 270 -26.70 -8.47 20.09
C LEU A 270 -27.42 -8.17 18.79
N LYS A 271 -27.06 -7.10 18.07
CA LYS A 271 -27.66 -6.79 16.76
C LYS A 271 -27.33 -7.85 15.71
N LYS A 272 -26.11 -8.39 15.69
CA LYS A 272 -25.73 -9.49 14.79
C LYS A 272 -26.48 -10.77 15.15
N GLU A 273 -26.61 -11.07 16.44
CA GLU A 273 -27.37 -12.21 16.94
C GLU A 273 -28.86 -12.08 16.64
N GLN A 274 -29.46 -10.90 16.86
CA GLN A 274 -30.84 -10.60 16.52
C GLN A 274 -31.07 -10.64 15.01
N TRP A 275 -30.10 -10.15 14.21
CA TRP A 275 -30.13 -10.30 12.76
C TRP A 275 -30.09 -11.76 12.36
N LEU A 276 -29.18 -12.58 12.91
CA LEU A 276 -29.10 -14.02 12.67
C LEU A 276 -30.37 -14.76 13.12
N LYS A 277 -30.93 -14.44 14.28
CA LYS A 277 -32.20 -14.98 14.78
C LYS A 277 -33.33 -14.63 13.81
N ASN A 278 -33.46 -13.36 13.42
CA ASN A 278 -34.45 -12.92 12.43
C ASN A 278 -34.23 -13.52 11.04
N TRP A 279 -32.98 -13.84 10.67
CA TRP A 279 -32.63 -14.51 9.42
C TRP A 279 -32.90 -16.02 9.48
N SER A 280 -32.80 -16.62 10.66
CA SER A 280 -32.98 -18.06 10.90
C SER A 280 -34.44 -18.50 10.95
N VAL A 281 -35.40 -17.56 11.04
CA VAL A 281 -36.82 -17.93 11.11
C VAL A 281 -37.32 -18.61 9.84
N THR A 282 -36.70 -18.33 8.68
CA THR A 282 -36.64 -19.19 7.48
C THR A 282 -35.98 -18.35 6.37
N PRO A 283 -35.09 -18.91 5.53
CA PRO A 283 -34.68 -18.21 4.32
C PRO A 283 -35.95 -17.82 3.53
N PRO A 284 -35.97 -16.65 2.87
CA PRO A 284 -37.09 -16.26 2.02
C PRO A 284 -37.42 -17.42 1.08
N PRO A 285 -38.68 -17.85 0.98
CA PRO A 285 -39.05 -18.87 0.02
C PRO A 285 -38.73 -18.34 -1.38
N ASP A 286 -38.49 -19.28 -2.29
CA ASP A 286 -38.47 -18.96 -3.71
C ASP A 286 -39.83 -18.39 -4.12
N TRP A 287 -39.83 -17.47 -5.08
CA TRP A 287 -41.02 -16.73 -5.47
C TRP A 287 -41.12 -16.67 -6.99
N ASP A 288 -42.32 -16.88 -7.50
CA ASP A 288 -42.60 -16.72 -8.92
C ASP A 288 -42.93 -15.26 -9.22
N CYS A 289 -42.29 -14.70 -10.24
CA CYS A 289 -42.53 -13.31 -10.62
C CYS A 289 -43.96 -13.14 -11.15
N PRO A 290 -44.79 -12.23 -10.62
CA PRO A 290 -46.18 -12.10 -11.05
C PRO A 290 -46.33 -11.60 -12.49
N PHE A 291 -45.28 -11.00 -13.07
CA PHE A 291 -45.31 -10.44 -14.42
C PHE A 291 -44.86 -11.43 -15.50
N CYS A 292 -43.90 -12.32 -15.19
CA CYS A 292 -43.32 -13.23 -16.19
C CYS A 292 -43.31 -14.70 -15.77
N ALA A 293 -43.86 -15.04 -14.60
CA ALA A 293 -43.91 -16.38 -14.01
C ALA A 293 -42.54 -17.06 -13.83
N TRP A 294 -41.44 -16.31 -13.91
CA TRP A 294 -40.10 -16.86 -13.69
C TRP A 294 -39.89 -17.14 -12.20
N ASN A 295 -39.46 -18.34 -11.87
CA ASN A 295 -39.12 -18.72 -10.50
C ASN A 295 -37.78 -18.06 -10.08
N ASN A 296 -37.83 -17.23 -9.05
CA ASN A 296 -36.69 -16.52 -8.50
C ASN A 296 -36.31 -17.07 -7.13
N PHE A 297 -35.01 -17.22 -6.91
CA PHE A 297 -34.50 -17.53 -5.58
C PHE A 297 -34.91 -16.46 -4.57
N GLY A 298 -35.33 -16.89 -3.37
CA GLY A 298 -35.81 -15.97 -2.34
C GLY A 298 -34.86 -14.84 -1.93
N ARG A 299 -33.55 -14.98 -2.20
CA ARG A 299 -32.53 -13.95 -1.96
C ARG A 299 -32.61 -12.76 -2.94
N ASN A 300 -33.21 -12.95 -4.13
CA ASN A 300 -33.27 -11.92 -5.16
C ASN A 300 -34.43 -10.94 -4.87
N LYS A 301 -34.12 -9.64 -4.87
CA LYS A 301 -35.12 -8.57 -4.69
C LYS A 301 -35.88 -8.23 -5.98
N THR A 302 -35.30 -8.56 -7.13
CA THR A 302 -35.84 -8.30 -8.46
C THR A 302 -35.81 -9.57 -9.29
N CYS A 303 -36.71 -9.66 -10.26
CA CYS A 303 -36.78 -10.78 -11.20
C CYS A 303 -35.49 -10.86 -12.03
N ASN A 304 -34.90 -12.06 -12.14
CA ASN A 304 -33.67 -12.27 -12.90
C ASN A 304 -33.94 -12.64 -14.38
N ASN A 305 -35.19 -12.66 -14.81
CA ASN A 305 -35.53 -12.95 -16.20
C ASN A 305 -35.21 -11.75 -17.11
N ARG A 306 -33.97 -11.73 -17.63
CA ARG A 306 -33.49 -10.68 -18.56
C ARG A 306 -34.17 -10.72 -19.93
N ASN A 307 -34.86 -11.82 -20.27
CA ASN A 307 -35.47 -12.02 -21.57
C ASN A 307 -36.91 -11.50 -21.65
N ALA A 308 -37.49 -11.05 -20.53
CA ALA A 308 -38.80 -10.40 -20.51
C ALA A 308 -38.62 -8.88 -20.62
N PRO A 309 -38.72 -8.28 -21.83
CA PRO A 309 -38.69 -6.84 -21.97
C PRO A 309 -39.84 -6.26 -21.15
N ASN A 310 -39.53 -5.37 -20.21
CA ASN A 310 -40.47 -4.71 -19.29
C ASN A 310 -41.02 -5.56 -18.14
N CYS A 311 -40.25 -6.49 -17.57
CA CYS A 311 -40.62 -7.10 -16.29
C CYS A 311 -40.15 -6.24 -15.10
N PRO A 312 -41.02 -5.41 -14.46
CA PRO A 312 -40.65 -4.63 -13.28
C PRO A 312 -40.51 -5.50 -12.02
N GLY A 313 -40.78 -6.80 -12.14
CA GLY A 313 -40.98 -7.76 -11.05
C GLY A 313 -40.06 -7.53 -9.86
N THR A 314 -40.58 -6.83 -8.87
CA THR A 314 -40.03 -6.77 -7.53
C THR A 314 -40.59 -7.94 -6.74
N ARG A 315 -39.77 -8.47 -5.84
CA ARG A 315 -40.21 -9.50 -4.91
C ARG A 315 -41.37 -8.93 -4.07
N PRO A 316 -42.47 -9.67 -3.87
CA PRO A 316 -43.55 -9.25 -2.98
C PRO A 316 -43.00 -8.86 -1.60
N PRO A 317 -43.57 -7.82 -0.95
CA PRO A 317 -43.27 -7.47 0.43
C PRO A 317 -43.36 -8.70 1.35
N ARG A 318 -42.58 -8.70 2.43
CA ARG A 318 -42.50 -9.87 3.32
C ARG A 318 -43.85 -10.22 3.93
N GLU A 319 -44.71 -9.21 4.10
CA GLU A 319 -46.06 -9.30 4.64
C GLU A 319 -47.01 -10.14 3.77
N GLU A 320 -46.70 -10.28 2.47
CA GLU A 320 -47.52 -11.03 1.50
C GLU A 320 -47.02 -12.46 1.29
N TRP A 321 -45.94 -12.86 1.96
CA TRP A 321 -45.46 -14.23 1.85
C TRP A 321 -46.49 -15.15 2.52
N PRO A 322 -46.84 -16.28 1.89
CA PRO A 322 -47.70 -17.25 2.55
C PRO A 322 -47.07 -17.57 3.90
N ALA A 323 -47.79 -17.26 4.98
CA ALA A 323 -47.36 -17.60 6.32
C ALA A 323 -46.94 -19.07 6.29
N VAL A 324 -45.69 -19.36 6.68
CA VAL A 324 -45.16 -20.72 6.70
C VAL A 324 -46.13 -21.52 7.56
N LYS A 325 -47.02 -22.27 6.90
CA LYS A 325 -48.01 -23.07 7.61
C LYS A 325 -47.22 -24.11 8.39
N ASN A 326 -47.43 -24.07 9.70
CA ASN A 326 -47.14 -25.12 10.68
C ASN A 326 -45.83 -24.98 11.47
N VAL A 327 -45.70 -23.89 12.23
CA VAL A 327 -45.42 -24.05 13.66
C VAL A 327 -46.62 -23.47 14.41
N PRO A 328 -47.44 -24.30 15.07
CA PRO A 328 -48.51 -23.82 15.94
C PRO A 328 -47.95 -22.80 16.93
N ALA A 329 -48.62 -21.66 17.10
CA ALA A 329 -48.22 -20.63 18.06
C ALA A 329 -48.05 -21.17 19.50
N SER A 330 -48.61 -22.34 19.80
CA SER A 330 -48.45 -23.08 21.05
C SER A 330 -47.09 -23.75 21.26
N LEU A 331 -46.17 -23.72 20.28
CA LEU A 331 -44.80 -24.24 20.39
C LEU A 331 -43.73 -23.14 20.50
N ILE A 332 -44.14 -21.87 20.54
CA ILE A 332 -43.24 -20.76 20.86
C ILE A 332 -43.11 -20.75 22.39
N GLU A 333 -41.90 -20.98 22.91
CA GLU A 333 -41.65 -20.96 24.36
C GLU A 333 -42.19 -19.67 25.01
N GLU A 334 -42.90 -19.83 26.14
CA GLU A 334 -43.60 -18.74 26.86
C GLU A 334 -42.68 -17.60 27.33
N SER A 335 -41.36 -17.79 27.28
CA SER A 335 -40.35 -16.82 27.73
C SER A 335 -40.14 -15.65 26.75
N ASP A 336 -40.57 -15.76 25.48
CA ASP A 336 -40.24 -14.76 24.47
C ASP A 336 -41.32 -13.66 24.31
N VAL A 337 -41.34 -12.75 25.28
CA VAL A 337 -42.26 -11.59 25.37
C VAL A 337 -42.19 -10.68 24.13
N GLN A 338 -41.04 -10.63 23.44
CA GLN A 338 -40.87 -9.80 22.24
C GLN A 338 -41.58 -10.39 21.02
N ALA A 339 -41.59 -11.72 20.87
CA ALA A 339 -42.32 -12.38 19.80
C ALA A 339 -43.84 -12.16 19.90
N ARG A 340 -44.42 -12.20 21.13
CA ARG A 340 -45.84 -11.86 21.34
C ARG A 340 -46.15 -10.40 21.00
N LYS A 341 -45.30 -9.45 21.41
CA LYS A 341 -45.51 -8.03 21.08
C LYS A 341 -45.51 -7.76 19.57
N ALA A 342 -44.61 -8.41 18.84
CA ALA A 342 -44.55 -8.30 17.37
C ALA A 342 -45.80 -8.88 16.71
N LEU A 343 -46.29 -10.03 17.17
CA LEU A 343 -47.51 -10.66 16.66
C LEU A 343 -48.75 -9.78 16.91
N THR A 344 -48.87 -9.24 18.12
CA THR A 344 -49.99 -8.34 18.49
C THR A 344 -49.96 -7.04 17.66
N GLN A 345 -48.78 -6.47 17.42
CA GLN A 345 -48.64 -5.29 16.55
C GLN A 345 -49.02 -5.59 15.10
N GLN A 346 -48.73 -6.80 14.61
CA GLN A 346 -49.11 -7.21 13.26
C GLN A 346 -50.63 -7.33 13.10
N VAL A 347 -51.32 -7.87 14.11
CA VAL A 347 -52.80 -7.96 14.14
C VAL A 347 -53.45 -6.58 14.18
N PHE A 348 -52.90 -5.64 14.96
CA PHE A 348 -53.42 -4.26 15.01
C PHE A 348 -53.13 -3.47 13.72
N GLY A 349 -51.98 -3.68 13.08
CA GLY A 349 -51.63 -3.05 11.82
C GLY A 349 -52.57 -3.45 10.68
N ALA A 350 -53.04 -4.70 10.65
CA ALA A 350 -53.97 -5.20 9.64
C ALA A 350 -55.38 -4.57 9.74
N GLN A 351 -55.80 -4.13 10.94
CA GLN A 351 -57.09 -3.45 11.13
C GLN A 351 -57.06 -1.96 10.75
N ALA A 352 -55.90 -1.32 10.73
CA ALA A 352 -55.78 0.13 10.52
C ALA A 352 -55.77 0.57 9.04
N TRP A 353 -55.59 -0.36 8.08
CA TRP A 353 -55.40 -0.05 6.66
C TRP A 353 -56.59 -0.38 5.76
N GLY A 354 -57.80 -0.22 6.29
CA GLY A 354 -59.06 -0.48 5.58
C GLY A 354 -59.88 0.76 5.27
N THR A 355 -59.35 1.78 4.58
CA THR A 355 -60.17 2.82 3.91
C THR A 355 -59.43 3.45 2.72
N ASN A 356 -60.01 3.32 1.53
CA ASN A 356 -59.55 3.93 0.28
C ASN A 356 -59.83 5.44 0.27
N ALA A 357 -58.82 6.27 0.01
CA ALA A 357 -58.99 7.67 -0.42
C ALA A 357 -58.04 7.99 -1.59
N PRO A 358 -58.52 8.68 -2.66
CA PRO A 358 -57.71 8.98 -3.83
C PRO A 358 -56.79 10.21 -3.64
N ILE A 359 -55.63 10.17 -4.31
CA ILE A 359 -54.56 11.18 -4.26
C ILE A 359 -54.91 12.40 -5.15
N PRO A 360 -54.63 13.66 -4.74
CA PRO A 360 -54.94 14.85 -5.53
C PRO A 360 -53.91 15.12 -6.66
N PRO A 361 -54.35 15.67 -7.81
CA PRO A 361 -53.47 16.01 -8.92
C PRO A 361 -52.93 17.44 -8.81
N SER A 362 -51.70 17.62 -8.32
CA SER A 362 -51.01 18.92 -8.38
C SER A 362 -49.48 18.86 -8.49
N TRP A 363 -48.93 17.74 -8.97
CA TRP A 363 -47.50 17.60 -9.20
C TRP A 363 -47.18 17.50 -10.69
N GLN A 364 -47.34 18.60 -11.43
CA GLN A 364 -46.79 18.78 -12.77
C GLN A 364 -46.81 20.27 -13.18
N GLN A 365 -45.66 20.94 -13.11
CA GLN A 365 -45.23 22.18 -13.81
C GLN A 365 -43.87 22.56 -13.18
N GLY A 366 -42.76 22.80 -13.88
CA GLY A 366 -42.51 23.26 -15.24
C GLY A 366 -41.56 24.45 -15.14
N VAL A 367 -40.25 24.23 -15.31
CA VAL A 367 -39.17 25.22 -15.15
C VAL A 367 -38.83 25.84 -16.51
N HIS A 368 -38.85 27.17 -16.63
CA HIS A 368 -38.29 27.93 -17.75
C HIS A 368 -37.83 29.34 -17.33
N LEU A 369 -36.79 29.86 -18.01
CA LEU A 369 -36.18 31.22 -18.00
C LEU A 369 -35.14 31.44 -16.88
N LEU A 370 -33.92 31.91 -17.10
CA LEU A 370 -33.40 33.00 -17.97
C LEU A 370 -31.91 32.74 -18.31
N ASN A 371 -31.44 33.11 -19.52
CA ASN A 371 -30.06 33.61 -19.69
C ASN A 371 -29.90 34.39 -21.01
N ALA A 372 -29.63 35.70 -20.92
CA ALA A 372 -29.17 36.53 -22.04
C ALA A 372 -28.43 37.76 -21.50
N GLY A 373 -27.24 38.05 -22.05
CA GLY A 373 -26.60 39.36 -21.99
C GLY A 373 -25.13 39.35 -21.56
N MET A 374 -24.20 39.34 -22.50
CA MET A 374 -22.85 39.89 -22.29
C MET A 374 -22.48 40.80 -23.47
N GLY A 375 -22.15 42.05 -23.12
CA GLY A 375 -21.64 43.07 -24.03
C GLY A 375 -20.11 43.03 -24.12
N THR A 376 -19.62 43.38 -25.30
CA THR A 376 -18.20 43.49 -25.66
C THR A 376 -17.66 44.89 -25.36
N VAL A 377 -16.46 44.98 -24.77
CA VAL A 377 -15.69 46.23 -24.58
C VAL A 377 -14.43 46.15 -25.47
N PRO A 378 -14.00 47.25 -26.13
CA PRO A 378 -12.85 47.24 -27.04
C PRO A 378 -11.52 47.51 -26.31
N SER A 379 -10.45 46.81 -26.73
CA SER A 379 -9.09 46.92 -26.19
C SER A 379 -8.16 47.76 -27.08
N GLU A 380 -7.37 48.61 -26.44
CA GLU A 380 -6.34 49.51 -27.00
C GLU A 380 -4.95 48.80 -27.03
N PRO A 381 -4.09 48.99 -28.06
CA PRO A 381 -2.84 48.23 -28.17
C PRO A 381 -1.67 48.90 -27.42
N SER A 382 -1.17 48.24 -26.36
CA SER A 382 0.12 48.52 -25.74
C SER A 382 1.17 47.53 -26.25
N SER A 383 2.19 48.02 -26.95
CA SER A 383 3.25 47.20 -27.54
C SER A 383 4.32 46.86 -26.50
N VAL A 384 4.16 45.73 -25.83
CA VAL A 384 5.24 45.09 -25.04
C VAL A 384 6.13 44.29 -26.01
N PRO A 385 7.46 44.37 -25.93
CA PRO A 385 8.36 43.56 -26.75
C PRO A 385 8.07 42.07 -26.50
N ALA A 386 7.64 41.37 -27.55
CA ALA A 386 7.31 39.95 -27.52
C ALA A 386 8.55 39.13 -27.14
N LEU A 387 8.40 38.20 -26.20
CA LEU A 387 9.39 37.15 -25.98
C LEU A 387 9.54 36.34 -27.27
N PRO A 388 10.75 35.81 -27.57
CA PRO A 388 10.93 34.92 -28.70
C PRO A 388 9.96 33.75 -28.58
N ALA A 389 9.08 33.61 -29.56
CA ALA A 389 8.00 32.63 -29.52
C ALA A 389 8.58 31.20 -29.48
N LEU A 390 8.26 30.43 -28.43
CA LEU A 390 8.63 29.01 -28.30
C LEU A 390 8.22 28.09 -29.47
N PRO A 391 7.16 28.35 -30.28
CA PRO A 391 6.77 27.47 -31.38
C PRO A 391 7.84 27.23 -32.44
N ALA A 392 8.85 28.10 -32.55
CA ALA A 392 9.93 27.95 -33.53
C ALA A 392 10.92 26.81 -33.20
N LEU A 393 10.85 26.23 -31.99
CA LEU A 393 11.84 25.27 -31.48
C LEU A 393 11.41 23.80 -31.54
N ARG A 394 10.30 23.48 -32.23
CA ARG A 394 9.87 22.08 -32.39
C ARG A 394 10.75 21.36 -33.41
N ALA A 395 11.96 20.99 -33.00
CA ALA A 395 12.83 20.13 -33.77
C ALA A 395 12.14 18.76 -33.93
N PRO A 396 11.86 18.28 -35.16
CA PRO A 396 11.26 16.97 -35.35
C PRO A 396 12.19 15.90 -34.77
N GLY A 397 11.72 15.19 -33.74
CA GLY A 397 12.48 14.14 -33.05
C GLY A 397 13.11 14.53 -31.70
N ALA A 398 12.87 15.73 -31.17
CA ALA A 398 13.27 16.04 -29.80
C ALA A 398 12.56 15.12 -28.79
N THR A 399 13.31 14.59 -27.82
CA THR A 399 12.72 13.77 -26.74
C THR A 399 11.94 14.67 -25.77
N ALA A 400 10.95 14.09 -25.07
CA ALA A 400 10.17 14.81 -24.07
C ALA A 400 11.09 15.41 -22.98
N GLU A 401 12.12 14.67 -22.56
CA GLU A 401 13.13 15.14 -21.60
C GLU A 401 13.91 16.36 -22.12
N ALA A 402 14.36 16.35 -23.38
CA ALA A 402 15.06 17.49 -23.97
C ALA A 402 14.14 18.72 -24.05
N THR A 403 12.86 18.50 -24.35
CA THR A 403 11.83 19.54 -24.38
C THR A 403 11.62 20.14 -22.98
N VAL A 404 11.53 19.30 -21.95
CA VAL A 404 11.42 19.74 -20.53
C VAL A 404 12.63 20.58 -20.11
N MET A 405 13.85 20.12 -20.44
CA MET A 405 15.08 20.85 -20.09
C MET A 405 15.18 22.19 -20.83
N MET A 406 14.75 22.25 -22.09
CA MET A 406 14.66 23.50 -22.86
C MET A 406 13.70 24.49 -22.20
N CYS A 407 12.50 24.04 -21.82
CA CYS A 407 11.51 24.88 -21.13
C CYS A 407 12.05 25.44 -19.80
N LEU A 408 12.77 24.62 -19.02
CA LEU A 408 13.41 25.06 -17.78
C LEU A 408 14.50 26.10 -18.03
N GLY A 409 15.29 25.95 -19.10
CA GLY A 409 16.24 26.97 -19.54
C GLY A 409 15.57 28.31 -19.86
N THR A 410 14.44 28.28 -20.57
CA THR A 410 13.66 29.50 -20.86
C THR A 410 13.13 30.17 -19.58
N PHE A 411 12.75 29.39 -18.57
CA PHE A 411 12.37 29.93 -17.26
C PHE A 411 13.55 30.58 -16.53
N ASP A 412 14.71 29.94 -16.56
CA ASP A 412 15.93 30.48 -15.93
C ASP A 412 16.36 31.79 -16.62
N ASP A 413 16.31 31.83 -17.95
CA ASP A 413 16.57 33.04 -18.74
C ASP A 413 15.58 34.18 -18.42
N LEU A 414 14.30 33.85 -18.18
CA LEU A 414 13.28 34.83 -17.80
C LEU A 414 13.62 35.52 -16.47
N PHE A 415 14.14 34.77 -15.49
CA PHE A 415 14.45 35.29 -14.15
C PHE A 415 15.86 35.87 -14.02
N ASN A 416 16.81 35.39 -14.83
CA ASN A 416 18.19 35.89 -14.83
C ASN A 416 18.37 37.10 -15.75
N ASN A 417 17.35 37.49 -16.51
CA ASN A 417 17.41 38.68 -17.36
C ASN A 417 17.45 39.96 -16.51
N PRO A 418 18.56 40.74 -16.52
CA PRO A 418 18.70 41.95 -15.71
C PRO A 418 17.71 43.05 -16.08
N ALA A 419 17.03 42.95 -17.24
CA ALA A 419 15.95 43.85 -17.62
C ALA A 419 14.63 43.60 -16.85
N MET A 420 14.46 42.42 -16.24
CA MET A 420 13.33 42.13 -15.37
C MET A 420 13.69 42.51 -13.93
N LEU A 421 13.40 43.77 -13.55
CA LEU A 421 13.58 44.21 -12.18
C LEU A 421 12.62 43.47 -11.23
N PRO A 422 13.04 43.17 -9.98
CA PRO A 422 12.15 42.69 -8.94
C PRO A 422 11.00 43.71 -8.75
N GLY A 423 9.79 43.34 -9.19
CA GLY A 423 8.61 44.21 -9.11
C GLY A 423 7.95 44.56 -10.43
N ASP A 424 8.41 44.04 -11.58
CA ASP A 424 7.63 44.16 -12.83
C ASP A 424 6.24 43.51 -12.64
N PRO A 425 5.13 44.26 -12.70
CA PRO A 425 3.78 43.71 -12.53
C PRO A 425 3.43 42.66 -13.61
N ASN A 426 4.16 42.63 -14.72
CA ASN A 426 3.93 41.70 -15.82
C ASN A 426 4.66 40.36 -15.67
N ILE A 427 5.54 40.19 -14.67
CA ILE A 427 6.30 38.94 -14.52
C ILE A 427 5.36 37.75 -14.32
N MET A 428 4.28 37.94 -13.55
CA MET A 428 3.24 36.93 -13.35
C MET A 428 2.56 36.54 -14.65
N HIS A 429 2.21 37.53 -15.48
CA HIS A 429 1.59 37.27 -16.78
C HIS A 429 2.52 36.44 -17.68
N ARG A 430 3.82 36.77 -17.69
CA ARG A 430 4.83 36.04 -18.48
C ARG A 430 4.99 34.60 -17.99
N VAL A 431 5.07 34.39 -16.68
CA VAL A 431 5.12 33.04 -16.08
C VAL A 431 3.88 32.23 -16.46
N HIS A 432 2.68 32.80 -16.33
CA HIS A 432 1.44 32.12 -16.74
C HIS A 432 1.41 31.80 -18.22
N SER A 433 1.82 32.73 -19.08
CA SER A 433 1.88 32.53 -20.54
C SER A 433 2.85 31.40 -20.89
N LEU A 434 4.03 31.41 -20.28
CA LEU A 434 5.04 30.37 -20.47
C LEU A 434 4.54 29.00 -20.01
N VAL A 435 3.84 28.90 -18.88
CA VAL A 435 3.24 27.62 -18.43
C VAL A 435 2.16 27.13 -19.40
N VAL A 436 1.35 28.03 -19.99
CA VAL A 436 0.37 27.65 -21.03
C VAL A 436 1.08 27.10 -22.26
N GLU A 437 2.12 27.78 -22.75
CA GLU A 437 2.92 27.32 -23.89
C GLU A 437 3.59 25.97 -23.62
N VAL A 438 4.13 25.74 -22.41
CA VAL A 438 4.71 24.44 -22.03
C VAL A 438 3.65 23.34 -22.00
N ASN A 439 2.44 23.63 -21.52
CA ASN A 439 1.35 22.66 -21.52
C ASN A 439 0.94 22.23 -22.93
N GLU A 440 0.98 23.16 -23.89
CA GLU A 440 0.74 22.87 -25.30
C GLU A 440 1.92 22.09 -25.93
N LEU A 441 3.15 22.50 -25.62
CA LEU A 441 4.37 21.90 -26.17
C LEU A 441 4.55 20.44 -25.75
N LEU A 442 4.30 20.13 -24.48
CA LEU A 442 4.38 18.77 -23.92
C LEU A 442 3.18 17.89 -24.32
N GLY A 443 2.12 18.47 -24.88
CA GLY A 443 0.96 17.73 -25.40
C GLY A 443 0.30 16.82 -24.36
N GLU A 444 0.04 15.57 -24.71
CA GLU A 444 -0.61 14.60 -23.82
C GLU A 444 0.36 13.82 -22.90
N ASP A 445 1.65 14.14 -22.92
CA ASP A 445 2.66 13.45 -22.11
C ASP A 445 2.55 13.84 -20.61
N ARG A 446 1.81 13.01 -19.88
CA ARG A 446 1.58 13.14 -18.44
C ARG A 446 2.87 13.09 -17.63
N GLN A 447 3.81 12.25 -18.04
CA GLN A 447 5.07 12.05 -17.32
C GLN A 447 5.97 13.27 -17.49
N ALA A 448 6.07 13.81 -18.71
CA ALA A 448 6.83 15.02 -18.97
C ALA A 448 6.25 16.24 -18.22
N LYS A 449 4.92 16.40 -18.22
CA LYS A 449 4.24 17.46 -17.46
C LYS A 449 4.45 17.33 -15.95
N HIS A 450 4.34 16.12 -15.41
CA HIS A 450 4.61 15.87 -14.00
C HIS A 450 6.06 16.18 -13.64
N SER A 451 7.04 15.67 -14.40
CA SER A 451 8.47 15.94 -14.19
C SER A 451 8.77 17.44 -14.26
N PHE A 452 8.25 18.12 -15.29
CA PHE A 452 8.38 19.57 -15.44
C PHE A 452 7.82 20.33 -14.22
N SER A 453 6.64 19.96 -13.73
CA SER A 453 6.05 20.58 -12.53
C SER A 453 6.90 20.41 -11.28
N MET A 454 7.51 19.24 -11.10
CA MET A 454 8.37 18.93 -9.94
C MET A 454 9.69 19.71 -9.99
N LEU A 455 10.25 19.91 -11.19
CA LEU A 455 11.46 20.71 -11.38
C LEU A 455 11.17 22.21 -11.22
N LEU A 456 10.07 22.69 -11.79
CA LEU A 456 9.64 24.08 -11.69
C LEU A 456 9.31 24.48 -10.25
N ALA A 457 8.67 23.59 -9.48
CA ALA A 457 8.36 23.81 -8.06
C ALA A 457 9.60 23.98 -7.17
N LYS A 458 10.78 23.50 -7.59
CA LYS A 458 12.04 23.64 -6.85
C LYS A 458 12.70 25.01 -7.05
N MET A 459 12.24 25.81 -8.00
CA MET A 459 12.82 27.14 -8.23
C MET A 459 12.48 28.07 -7.05
N PRO A 460 13.47 28.70 -6.39
CA PRO A 460 13.25 29.52 -5.19
C PRO A 460 12.27 30.67 -5.39
N TRP A 461 12.15 31.17 -6.63
CA TRP A 461 11.29 32.30 -6.99
C TRP A 461 9.81 32.04 -6.68
N PHE A 462 9.28 30.83 -6.90
CA PHE A 462 7.87 30.54 -6.61
C PHE A 462 7.57 30.63 -5.11
N GLY A 463 8.44 30.05 -4.27
CA GLY A 463 8.31 30.13 -2.82
C GLY A 463 8.42 31.57 -2.30
N ALA A 464 9.37 32.35 -2.83
CA ALA A 464 9.56 33.76 -2.45
C ALA A 464 8.35 34.65 -2.80
N ASN A 465 7.60 34.31 -3.84
CA ASN A 465 6.42 35.07 -4.29
C ASN A 465 5.09 34.47 -3.79
N GLY A 466 5.12 33.48 -2.90
CA GLY A 466 3.92 32.84 -2.36
C GLY A 466 3.10 32.09 -3.42
N LEU A 467 3.76 31.56 -4.43
CA LEU A 467 3.18 30.78 -5.52
C LEU A 467 3.52 29.31 -5.34
N GLU A 468 2.64 28.45 -5.85
CA GLU A 468 2.83 27.02 -5.88
C GLU A 468 2.59 26.49 -7.29
N VAL A 469 3.50 25.63 -7.74
CA VAL A 469 3.38 24.90 -9.01
C VAL A 469 2.83 23.51 -8.72
N ARG A 470 1.76 23.11 -9.41
CA ARG A 470 1.17 21.77 -9.28
C ARG A 470 0.82 21.17 -10.63
N TYR A 471 1.11 19.88 -10.79
CA TYR A 471 0.49 19.08 -11.84
C TYR A 471 -0.90 18.60 -11.41
N GLN A 472 -1.89 18.72 -12.29
CA GLN A 472 -3.27 18.29 -12.07
C GLN A 472 -3.55 17.04 -12.91
N PRO A 473 -3.43 15.82 -12.36
CA PRO A 473 -3.52 14.58 -13.14
C PRO A 473 -4.83 14.42 -13.90
N GLY A 474 -5.95 14.81 -13.27
CA GLY A 474 -7.29 14.68 -13.88
C GLY A 474 -7.54 15.60 -15.08
N LYS A 475 -6.71 16.63 -15.26
CA LYS A 475 -6.81 17.59 -16.38
C LYS A 475 -5.58 17.58 -17.28
N ASN A 476 -4.57 16.78 -16.94
CA ASN A 476 -3.29 16.74 -17.64
C ASN A 476 -2.66 18.14 -17.87
N LEU A 477 -2.68 19.01 -16.84
CA LEU A 477 -2.07 20.34 -16.93
C LEU A 477 -1.15 20.64 -15.75
N VAL A 478 -0.13 21.46 -16.01
CA VAL A 478 0.67 22.14 -14.99
C VAL A 478 0.04 23.50 -14.73
N ALA A 479 -0.27 23.80 -13.47
CA ALA A 479 -0.86 25.06 -13.06
C ALA A 479 0.04 25.75 -12.02
N VAL A 480 0.05 27.08 -12.06
CA VAL A 480 0.65 27.94 -11.04
C VAL A 480 -0.48 28.68 -10.35
N SER A 481 -0.53 28.63 -9.02
CA SER A 481 -1.56 29.30 -8.23
C SER A 481 -0.95 29.93 -6.98
N PRO A 482 -1.57 30.96 -6.38
CA PRO A 482 -1.18 31.43 -5.05
C PRO A 482 -1.27 30.29 -4.02
N ALA A 483 -0.28 30.19 -3.13
CA ALA A 483 -0.21 29.13 -2.11
C ALA A 483 -1.44 29.10 -1.19
N SER A 484 -2.08 30.26 -0.96
CA SER A 484 -3.34 30.36 -0.20
C SER A 484 -4.51 29.63 -0.87
N GLN A 485 -4.55 29.63 -2.21
CA GLN A 485 -5.61 28.95 -2.96
C GLN A 485 -5.45 27.43 -2.86
N SER A 486 -4.21 26.94 -2.84
CA SER A 486 -3.91 25.52 -2.73
C SER A 486 -4.40 24.87 -1.42
N GLN A 487 -4.34 25.60 -0.31
CA GLN A 487 -4.92 25.14 0.97
C GLN A 487 -6.44 24.97 0.86
N GLN A 488 -7.12 25.93 0.21
CA GLN A 488 -8.56 25.85 0.01
C GLN A 488 -8.97 24.61 -0.83
N TRP A 489 -8.18 24.23 -1.84
CA TRP A 489 -8.42 23.00 -2.60
C TRP A 489 -8.22 21.73 -1.77
N GLN A 490 -7.21 21.70 -0.90
CA GLN A 490 -6.99 20.57 0.03
C GLN A 490 -8.13 20.46 1.04
N ASP A 491 -8.59 21.60 1.58
CA ASP A 491 -9.72 21.66 2.51
C ASP A 491 -11.04 21.25 1.84
N GLN A 492 -11.29 21.68 0.60
CA GLN A 492 -12.45 21.23 -0.16
C GLN A 492 -12.39 19.72 -0.49
N GLY A 493 -11.22 19.20 -0.85
CA GLY A 493 -11.02 17.76 -1.06
C GLY A 493 -11.17 16.95 0.24
N ARG A 494 -10.76 17.52 1.37
CA ARG A 494 -10.99 16.95 2.71
C ARG A 494 -12.47 16.97 3.07
N LYS A 495 -13.17 18.08 2.82
CA LYS A 495 -14.60 18.25 3.08
C LYS A 495 -15.43 17.26 2.26
N ARG A 496 -15.21 17.15 0.94
CA ARG A 496 -15.89 16.15 0.10
C ARG A 496 -15.68 14.72 0.61
N ARG A 497 -14.48 14.39 1.08
CA ARG A 497 -14.18 13.07 1.68
C ARG A 497 -14.87 12.84 3.02
N LEU A 498 -15.13 13.88 3.80
CA LEU A 498 -15.90 13.79 5.04
C LEU A 498 -17.41 13.67 4.76
N ASP A 499 -17.91 14.40 3.77
CA ASP A 499 -19.31 14.33 3.30
C ASP A 499 -19.63 12.92 2.75
N GLU A 500 -18.73 12.33 1.95
CA GLU A 500 -18.86 10.95 1.44
C GLU A 500 -18.83 9.88 2.55
N GLN A 501 -18.23 10.20 3.71
CA GLN A 501 -18.18 9.31 4.87
C GLN A 501 -19.38 9.53 5.82
N GLY A 502 -20.28 10.47 5.54
CA GLY A 502 -21.42 10.82 6.39
C GLY A 502 -21.00 11.37 7.76
N LEU A 503 -19.83 12.03 7.82
CA LEU A 503 -19.24 12.57 9.05
C LEU A 503 -19.48 14.09 9.22
N VAL A 504 -20.30 14.70 8.36
CA VAL A 504 -20.66 16.12 8.36
C VAL A 504 -22.18 16.27 8.34
#